data_AF-A0A1A8P9Z8-F1
#
_entry.id   AF-A0A1A8P9Z8-F1
#
_cell.length_a   1.000
_cell.length_b   1.000
_cell.length_c   1.000
_cell.angle_alpha   90.00
_cell.angle_beta   90.00
_cell.angle_gamma   90.00
#
_symmetry.space_group_name_H-M   'P 1'
#
loop_
_entity.id
_entity.type
_entity.pdbx_description
1 polymer ?
#
loop_
_entity_poly.entity_id
_entity_poly.type
_entity_poly.pdbx_seq_one_letter_code
_entity_poly.pdbx_strand_id
1 'polypeptide(L)'
;KQRNPSQSKGAKSQVTLRMANIAENSSSDQMQACKKHELYVSFKDLKWQDWIIAPDGYAAYYCEGECAFPLNSYMNATNHAIMQTLVNFI
;
A
#
# COMPACT_ATOMS: atom_id res chain seq x y z
N LYS A 1 38.12 -15.92 1.46
CA LYS A 1 39.06 -15.52 2.53
C LYS A 1 39.48 -14.07 2.27
N GLN A 2 39.51 -13.25 3.33
CA GLN A 2 39.73 -11.79 3.40
C GLN A 2 38.42 -10.98 3.33
N ARG A 3 37.81 -10.44 4.40
CA ARG A 3 38.13 -9.99 5.78
C ARG A 3 38.03 -8.45 5.87
N ASN A 4 36.99 -7.98 6.58
CA ASN A 4 36.75 -6.60 7.06
C ASN A 4 37.96 -6.03 7.82
N PRO A 5 37.98 -4.70 8.06
CA PRO A 5 37.61 -4.20 9.40
C PRO A 5 36.79 -2.89 9.36
N SER A 6 35.63 -2.77 10.02
CA SER A 6 35.39 -2.54 11.47
C SER A 6 35.20 -1.05 11.82
N GLN A 7 34.01 -0.67 12.29
CA GLN A 7 33.75 0.16 13.49
C GLN A 7 32.24 0.46 13.55
N SER A 8 31.44 -0.27 14.34
CA SER A 8 31.21 -0.10 15.78
C SER A 8 30.58 1.23 16.17
N LYS A 9 29.31 1.19 16.61
CA LYS A 9 28.81 1.61 17.94
C LYS A 9 27.37 2.12 17.85
N GLY A 10 26.57 1.72 18.85
CA GLY A 10 25.44 2.53 19.31
C GLY A 10 24.10 1.82 19.33
N ALA A 11 23.86 1.03 20.39
CA ALA A 11 22.50 0.80 20.86
C ALA A 11 21.87 2.14 21.24
N LYS A 12 20.72 2.49 20.65
CA LYS A 12 19.76 3.41 21.25
C LYS A 12 18.33 2.92 20.97
N SER A 13 17.73 2.42 22.03
CA SER A 13 16.28 2.33 22.18
C SER A 13 15.68 3.71 21.89
N GLN A 14 14.84 3.79 20.86
CA GLN A 14 13.88 4.87 20.71
C GLN A 14 12.54 4.22 20.36
N VAL A 15 11.80 3.86 21.42
CA VAL A 15 10.35 3.79 21.35
C VAL A 15 9.88 5.18 20.96
N THR A 16 9.50 5.37 19.70
CA THR A 16 8.89 6.60 19.21
C THR A 16 7.68 6.20 18.39
N LEU A 17 6.49 6.35 18.97
CA LEU A 17 5.24 6.41 18.22
C LEU A 17 5.38 7.52 17.19
N ARG A 18 5.60 7.18 15.92
CA ARG A 18 5.54 8.12 14.81
C ARG A 18 4.29 7.86 14.01
N MET A 19 3.18 8.38 14.52
CA MET A 19 2.13 8.92 13.68
C MET A 19 2.48 10.40 13.47
N ALA A 20 3.19 10.72 12.39
CA ALA A 20 3.34 12.09 11.90
C ALA A 20 3.82 12.11 10.44
N ASN A 21 3.04 12.80 9.62
CA ASN A 21 3.17 13.08 8.19
C ASN A 21 2.66 11.98 7.24
N ILE A 22 1.35 11.75 7.22
CA ILE A 22 0.69 11.74 5.90
C ILE A 22 0.77 13.20 5.47
N ALA A 23 1.84 13.54 4.74
CA ALA A 23 1.85 14.78 4.01
C ALA A 23 0.62 14.74 3.11
N GLU A 24 -0.28 15.69 3.33
CA GLU A 24 -1.16 16.17 2.28
C GLU A 24 -0.27 16.56 1.11
N ASN A 25 -0.12 15.66 0.15
CA ASN A 25 0.43 15.96 -1.16
C ASN A 25 -0.13 14.97 -2.19
N SER A 26 -1.36 15.20 -2.61
CA SER A 26 -1.80 14.83 -3.95
C SER A 26 -2.30 16.08 -4.66
N SER A 27 -1.36 16.99 -4.90
CA SER A 27 -1.45 18.03 -5.92
C SER A 27 -1.38 17.44 -7.34
N SER A 28 -2.24 16.45 -7.61
CA SER A 28 -2.50 15.88 -8.93
C SER A 28 -3.82 15.12 -8.91
N ASP A 29 -4.89 15.78 -8.49
CA ASP A 29 -6.27 15.28 -8.41
C ASP A 29 -6.93 15.14 -9.81
N GLN A 30 -6.13 14.72 -10.79
CA GLN A 30 -6.66 13.88 -11.86
C GLN A 30 -6.55 12.47 -11.32
N MET A 31 -7.65 11.97 -10.76
CA MET A 31 -7.71 10.69 -10.06
C MET A 31 -7.05 9.60 -10.93
N GLN A 32 -5.91 9.09 -10.47
CA GLN A 32 -5.11 8.16 -11.26
C GLN A 32 -5.93 6.90 -11.56
N ALA A 33 -5.68 6.30 -12.73
CA ALA A 33 -6.30 5.03 -13.10
C ALA A 33 -6.09 3.96 -12.01
N CYS A 34 -7.12 3.14 -11.78
CA CYS A 34 -7.09 2.04 -10.82
C CYS A 34 -5.84 1.16 -10.98
N LYS A 35 -5.06 1.03 -9.90
CA LYS A 35 -3.84 0.22 -9.87
C LYS A 35 -3.56 -0.34 -8.49
N LYS A 36 -2.60 -1.26 -8.42
CA LYS A 36 -2.08 -1.81 -7.15
C LYS A 36 -1.12 -0.82 -6.49
N HIS A 37 -1.27 -0.62 -5.19
CA HIS A 37 -0.45 0.22 -4.33
C HIS A 37 0.20 -0.61 -3.22
N GLU A 38 1.34 -0.14 -2.71
CA GLU A 38 2.06 -0.81 -1.63
C GLU A 38 1.37 -0.60 -0.28
N LEU A 39 1.24 -1.68 0.48
CA LEU A 39 0.74 -1.66 1.84
C LEU A 39 1.37 -2.82 2.61
N TYR A 40 2.02 -2.51 3.72
CA TYR A 40 2.49 -3.50 4.67
C TYR A 40 1.55 -3.54 5.87
N VAL A 41 1.07 -4.73 6.20
CA VAL A 41 0.19 -4.96 7.36
C VAL A 41 1.02 -5.55 8.49
N SER A 42 1.09 -4.81 9.60
CA SER A 42 1.66 -5.27 10.86
C SER A 42 0.53 -5.82 11.75
N PHE A 43 0.62 -7.08 12.17
CA PHE A 43 -0.42 -7.67 13.03
C PHE A 43 -0.44 -7.04 14.42
N LYS A 44 0.67 -6.47 14.87
CA LYS A 44 0.75 -5.71 16.12
C LYS A 44 -0.07 -4.42 16.08
N ASP A 45 -0.11 -3.75 14.93
CA ASP A 45 -0.83 -2.49 14.78
C ASP A 45 -2.35 -2.72 14.76
N LEU A 46 -2.76 -3.88 14.25
CA LEU A 46 -4.15 -4.38 14.28
C LEU A 46 -4.55 -5.04 15.61
N LYS A 47 -3.62 -5.15 16.56
CA LYS A 47 -3.82 -5.87 17.84
C LYS A 47 -4.14 -7.36 17.67
N TRP A 48 -3.58 -7.99 16.64
CA TRP A 48 -3.78 -9.41 16.31
C TRP A 48 -2.63 -10.31 16.74
N GLN A 49 -1.61 -9.79 17.43
CA GLN A 49 -0.44 -10.58 17.85
C GLN A 49 -0.77 -11.77 18.76
N ASP A 50 -1.92 -11.75 19.44
CA ASP A 50 -2.36 -12.85 20.31
C ASP A 50 -3.08 -13.97 19.54
N TRP A 51 -3.54 -13.69 18.31
CA TRP A 51 -4.17 -14.66 17.43
C TRP A 51 -3.19 -15.20 16.37
N ILE A 52 -2.41 -14.30 15.76
CA ILE A 52 -1.43 -14.63 14.73
C ILE A 52 -0.04 -14.52 15.34
N ILE A 53 0.56 -15.68 15.59
CA ILE A 53 1.84 -15.81 16.31
C ILE A 53 3.05 -15.51 15.40
N ALA A 54 2.95 -15.83 14.11
CA ALA A 54 3.96 -15.51 13.09
C ALA A 54 3.33 -15.56 11.69
N PRO A 55 3.83 -14.78 10.70
CA PRO A 55 4.88 -13.74 10.81
C PRO A 55 4.40 -12.48 11.56
N ASP A 56 5.26 -11.49 11.80
CA ASP A 56 4.86 -10.21 12.45
C ASP A 56 3.96 -9.32 11.57
N GLY A 57 3.95 -9.60 10.27
CA GLY A 57 3.20 -8.87 9.27
C GLY A 57 3.50 -9.38 7.86
N TYR A 58 2.86 -8.78 6.85
CA TYR A 58 3.04 -9.14 5.45
C TYR A 58 2.75 -7.97 4.50
N ALA A 59 3.30 -8.06 3.28
CA ALA A 59 3.01 -7.11 2.20
C ALA A 59 1.64 -7.43 1.57
N ALA A 60 0.60 -6.75 2.02
CA ALA A 60 -0.78 -6.98 1.61
C ALA A 60 -1.13 -6.30 0.28
N TYR A 61 -0.56 -5.12 0.03
CA TYR A 61 -0.98 -4.22 -1.06
C TYR A 61 -2.46 -3.82 -0.95
N TYR A 62 -2.90 -2.90 -1.80
CA TYR A 62 -4.32 -2.60 -2.00
C TYR A 62 -4.54 -2.01 -3.40
N CYS A 63 -5.79 -1.93 -3.85
CA CYS A 63 -6.14 -1.31 -5.13
C CYS A 63 -6.88 0.01 -4.90
N GLU A 64 -6.49 1.05 -5.61
CA GLU A 64 -7.11 2.38 -5.54
C GLU A 64 -6.91 3.12 -6.87
N GLY A 65 -7.87 3.98 -7.21
CA GLY A 65 -7.90 4.80 -8.41
C GLY A 65 -9.22 4.68 -9.16
N GLU A 66 -9.34 5.44 -10.24
CA GLU A 66 -10.58 5.56 -11.02
C GLU A 66 -10.72 4.45 -12.08
N CYS A 67 -11.97 4.04 -12.28
CA CYS A 67 -12.43 3.15 -13.36
C CYS A 67 -13.43 3.90 -14.25
N ALA A 68 -12.99 4.96 -14.91
CA ALA A 68 -13.82 5.77 -15.80
C ALA A 68 -13.81 5.24 -17.25
N PHE A 69 -14.88 5.50 -18.00
CA PHE A 69 -14.92 5.19 -19.42
C PHE A 69 -13.96 6.11 -20.20
N PRO A 70 -13.19 5.59 -21.19
CA PRO A 70 -13.06 4.20 -21.59
C PRO A 70 -12.14 3.40 -20.67
N LEU A 71 -12.58 2.21 -20.26
CA LEU A 71 -11.74 1.30 -19.48
C LEU A 71 -10.60 0.75 -20.35
N ASN A 72 -9.39 0.73 -19.79
CA ASN A 72 -8.22 0.20 -20.46
C ASN A 72 -8.07 -1.33 -20.24
N SER A 73 -7.31 -2.02 -21.09
CA SER A 73 -7.09 -3.46 -20.97
C SER A 73 -6.31 -3.87 -19.72
N TYR A 74 -5.60 -2.94 -19.08
CA TYR A 74 -4.81 -3.18 -17.87
C TYR A 74 -5.66 -3.20 -16.58
N MET A 75 -6.91 -2.70 -16.63
CA MET A 75 -7.84 -2.66 -15.50
C MET A 75 -8.54 -4.00 -15.22
N ASN A 76 -8.36 -5.02 -16.08
CA ASN A 76 -8.99 -6.34 -15.94
C ASN A 76 -10.52 -6.28 -15.72
N ALA A 77 -11.20 -5.37 -16.44
CA ALA A 77 -12.62 -5.13 -16.26
C ALA A 77 -13.48 -6.30 -16.77
N THR A 78 -14.53 -6.65 -16.03
CA THR A 78 -15.54 -7.60 -16.48
C THR A 78 -16.52 -6.93 -17.45
N ASN A 79 -17.23 -7.72 -18.26
CA ASN A 79 -18.29 -7.19 -19.13
C ASN A 79 -19.33 -6.38 -18.34
N HIS A 80 -19.68 -6.81 -17.12
CA HIS A 80 -20.58 -6.06 -16.24
C HIS A 80 -20.02 -4.68 -15.89
N ALA A 81 -18.75 -4.58 -15.52
CA ALA A 81 -18.10 -3.31 -15.20
C ALA A 81 -17.99 -2.39 -16.44
N ILE A 82 -17.73 -2.94 -17.62
CA ILE A 82 -17.72 -2.18 -18.89
C ILE A 82 -19.12 -1.59 -19.15
N MET A 83 -20.17 -2.39 -19.02
CA MET A 83 -21.55 -1.89 -19.20
C MET A 83 -21.92 -0.85 -18.15
N GLN A 84 -21.57 -1.07 -16.88
CA GLN A 84 -21.85 -0.13 -15.80
C GLN A 84 -21.13 1.20 -16.00
N THR A 85 -19.88 1.19 -16.46
CA THR A 85 -19.12 2.43 -16.74
C THR A 85 -19.64 3.17 -17.96
N LEU A 86 -20.11 2.46 -18.99
CA LEU A 86 -20.84 3.06 -20.11
C LEU A 86 -22.13 3.75 -19.64
N VAL A 87 -22.95 3.07 -18.83
CA VAL A 87 -24.20 3.64 -18.29
C VAL A 87 -23.92 4.85 -17.40
N ASN A 88 -22.87 4.82 -16.59
CA ASN A 88 -22.49 5.94 -15.74
C ASN A 88 -21.90 7.14 -16.51
N PHE A 89 -21.48 6.93 -17.76
CA PHE A 89 -20.94 7.97 -18.63
C PHE A 89 -22.02 8.68 -19.47
N ILE A 90 -23.07 7.94 -19.84
CA ILE A 90 -24.23 8.46 -20.61
C ILE A 90 -25.12 9.29 -19.68
#